data_AF-F8CLX4-F1
#
_entry.id   AF-F8CLX4-F1
#
_cell.length_a   1.000
_cell.length_b   1.000
_cell.length_c   1.000
_cell.angle_alpha   90.00
_cell.angle_beta   90.00
_cell.angle_gamma   90.00
#
_symmetry.space_group_name_H-M   'P 1'
#
loop_
_entity.id
_entity.type
_entity.pdbx_description
1 polymer ?
#
loop_
_entity_poly.entity_id
_entity_poly.type
_entity_poly.pdbx_seq_one_letter_code
_entity_poly.pdbx_strand_id
1 'polypeptide(L)'
;MASRWDHLFDLKPVSLLEHLLEEVAKLLHKDLQQWPPPVQEVDLDTGGHFAPLFTEPRPRPSRAVYTEAFRLAQWELARETDAYDDYMRNKRYLERGLAPDDRLPLLFLSRWLTEQMLGLGEATEGRVKRKHLRDCLERLQSKLHAVQVPSA
;
A
#
# COMPACT_ATOMS: atom_id res chain seq x y z
N MET A 1 41.29 -9.67 -13.91
CA MET A 1 40.33 -8.70 -13.37
C MET A 1 38.95 -9.31 -13.57
N ALA A 2 38.20 -9.56 -12.50
CA ALA A 2 36.85 -10.08 -12.63
C ALA A 2 36.00 -9.06 -13.39
N SER A 3 35.32 -9.52 -14.43
CA SER A 3 34.42 -8.71 -15.24
C SER A 3 33.22 -8.30 -14.39
N ARG A 4 32.62 -7.15 -14.67
CA ARG A 4 31.32 -6.76 -14.10
C ARG A 4 30.22 -7.81 -14.30
N TRP A 5 30.39 -8.67 -15.32
CA TRP A 5 29.47 -9.75 -15.66
C TRP A 5 29.70 -11.02 -14.81
N ASP A 6 30.94 -11.29 -14.38
CA ASP A 6 31.27 -12.43 -13.50
C ASP A 6 30.61 -12.22 -12.12
N HIS A 7 30.68 -10.98 -11.62
CA HIS A 7 30.00 -10.58 -10.39
C HIS A 7 28.49 -10.78 -10.41
N LEU A 8 27.83 -10.64 -11.57
CA LEU A 8 26.38 -10.87 -11.69
C LEU A 8 26.04 -12.37 -11.70
N PHE A 9 26.91 -13.20 -12.27
CA PHE A 9 26.76 -14.66 -12.27
C PHE A 9 26.96 -15.27 -10.88
N ASP A 10 27.80 -14.65 -10.06
CA ASP A 10 28.07 -15.08 -8.68
C ASP A 10 26.94 -14.69 -7.70
N LEU A 11 25.97 -13.87 -8.13
CA LEU A 11 24.83 -13.51 -7.30
C LEU A 11 23.89 -14.70 -7.10
N LYS A 12 23.36 -14.83 -5.88
CA LYS A 12 22.33 -15.83 -5.60
C LYS A 12 21.08 -15.56 -6.46
N PRO A 13 20.48 -16.60 -7.07
CA PRO A 13 19.21 -16.45 -7.75
C PRO A 13 18.14 -15.91 -6.81
N VAL A 14 17.34 -14.97 -7.32
CA VAL A 14 16.16 -14.47 -6.61
C VAL A 14 15.14 -15.60 -6.50
N SER A 15 14.54 -15.78 -5.32
CA SER A 15 13.51 -16.80 -5.14
C SER A 15 12.25 -16.43 -5.92
N LEU A 16 11.48 -17.44 -6.35
CA LEU A 16 10.19 -17.21 -7.04
C LEU A 16 9.25 -16.35 -6.19
N LEU A 17 9.29 -16.52 -4.86
CA LEU A 17 8.49 -15.71 -3.95
C LEU A 17 8.93 -14.25 -3.97
N GLU A 18 10.23 -13.96 -3.86
CA GLU A 18 10.71 -12.57 -3.92
C GLU A 18 10.38 -11.90 -5.25
N HIS A 19 10.49 -12.63 -6.36
CA HIS A 19 10.09 -12.14 -7.67
C HIS A 19 8.58 -11.86 -7.72
N LEU A 20 7.75 -12.78 -7.20
CA LEU A 20 6.30 -12.58 -7.11
C LEU A 20 5.95 -11.30 -6.34
N LEU A 21 6.53 -11.10 -5.14
CA LEU A 21 6.26 -9.91 -4.32
C LEU A 21 6.68 -8.62 -5.04
N GLU A 22 7.79 -8.67 -5.80
CA GLU A 22 8.25 -7.54 -6.60
C GLU A 22 7.28 -7.20 -7.74
N GLU A 23 6.79 -8.21 -8.47
CA GLU A 23 5.81 -7.99 -9.55
C GLU A 23 4.46 -7.51 -9.01
N VAL A 24 3.99 -8.06 -7.88
CA VAL A 24 2.77 -7.55 -7.23
C VAL A 24 2.95 -6.08 -6.83
N ALA A 25 4.08 -5.72 -6.22
CA ALA A 25 4.35 -4.33 -5.85
C ALA A 25 4.38 -3.39 -7.08
N LYS A 26 4.85 -3.86 -8.26
CA LYS A 26 4.79 -3.08 -9.50
C LYS A 26 3.37 -2.89 -10.02
N LEU A 27 2.55 -3.94 -9.99
CA LEU A 27 1.15 -3.88 -10.40
C LEU A 27 0.37 -2.90 -9.53
N LEU A 28 0.45 -3.06 -8.20
CA LEU A 28 -0.24 -2.16 -7.28
C LEU A 28 0.29 -0.73 -7.35
N HIS A 29 1.59 -0.53 -7.63
CA HIS A 29 2.13 0.81 -7.84
C HIS A 29 1.49 1.50 -9.06
N LYS A 30 1.26 0.76 -10.15
CA LYS A 30 0.57 1.26 -11.34
C LYS A 30 -0.88 1.63 -11.01
N ASP A 31 -1.58 0.80 -10.25
CA ASP A 31 -2.96 1.08 -9.82
C ASP A 31 -3.02 2.35 -8.96
N LEU A 32 -2.06 2.52 -8.05
CA LEU A 32 -1.94 3.72 -7.24
C LEU A 32 -1.51 4.97 -8.04
N GLN A 33 -1.16 4.88 -9.33
CA GLN A 33 -0.99 6.08 -10.18
C GLN A 33 -2.33 6.73 -10.53
N GLN A 34 -3.43 5.99 -10.43
CA GLN A 34 -4.77 6.49 -10.68
C GLN A 34 -5.48 6.82 -9.36
N TRP A 35 -6.36 7.83 -9.40
CA TRP A 35 -7.17 8.22 -8.26
C TRP A 35 -8.66 8.29 -8.62
N PRO A 36 -9.53 7.64 -7.83
CA PRO A 36 -9.21 6.63 -6.81
C PRO A 36 -8.60 5.35 -7.42
N PRO A 37 -7.81 4.56 -6.65
CA PRO A 37 -7.42 3.21 -7.04
C PRO A 37 -8.60 2.34 -7.48
N PRO A 38 -8.41 1.45 -8.47
CA PRO A 38 -9.46 0.59 -8.97
C PRO A 38 -9.97 -0.38 -7.89
N VAL A 39 -11.29 -0.56 -7.84
CA VAL A 39 -11.99 -1.52 -6.99
C VAL A 39 -12.77 -2.47 -7.90
N GLN A 40 -12.83 -3.76 -7.54
CA GLN A 40 -13.51 -4.76 -8.38
C GLN A 40 -15.04 -4.58 -8.34
N GLU A 41 -15.61 -4.40 -7.15
CA GLU A 41 -17.02 -4.07 -6.95
C GLU A 41 -17.15 -3.11 -5.75
N VAL A 42 -17.94 -2.05 -5.91
CA VAL A 42 -18.35 -1.22 -4.77
C VAL A 42 -19.56 -1.90 -4.15
N ASP A 43 -19.33 -2.71 -3.12
CA ASP A 43 -20.41 -3.15 -2.26
C ASP A 43 -20.96 -1.91 -1.53
N LEU A 44 -22.16 -1.49 -1.92
CA LEU A 44 -22.84 -0.33 -1.36
C LEU A 44 -23.19 -0.53 0.13
N ASP A 45 -23.31 -1.77 0.59
CA ASP A 45 -23.64 -2.09 1.98
C ASP A 45 -22.41 -1.94 2.90
N THR A 46 -21.23 -2.37 2.46
CA THR A 46 -19.98 -2.33 3.27
C THR A 46 -19.10 -1.11 2.96
N GLY A 47 -19.28 -0.48 1.80
CA GLY A 47 -18.41 0.58 1.26
C GLY A 47 -19.13 1.89 0.93
N GLY A 48 -20.44 2.01 1.18
CA GLY A 48 -21.25 3.17 0.78
C GLY A 48 -20.73 4.53 1.29
N HIS A 49 -20.00 4.55 2.41
CA HIS A 49 -19.38 5.78 2.93
C HIS A 49 -18.18 6.27 2.09
N PHE A 50 -17.57 5.40 1.27
CA PHE A 50 -16.55 5.79 0.29
C PHE A 50 -17.12 6.20 -1.06
N ALA A 51 -18.42 6.01 -1.31
CA ALA A 51 -19.07 6.39 -2.57
C ALA A 51 -18.75 7.83 -3.02
N PRO A 52 -18.66 8.85 -2.13
CA PRO A 52 -18.28 10.21 -2.52
C PRO A 52 -16.89 10.33 -3.20
N LEU A 53 -15.99 9.37 -3.00
CA LEU A 53 -14.69 9.35 -3.69
C LEU A 53 -14.81 8.98 -5.17
N PHE A 54 -15.88 8.29 -5.56
CA PHE A 54 -16.09 7.77 -6.92
C PHE A 54 -17.17 8.56 -7.69
N THR A 55 -18.11 9.20 -6.98
CA THR A 55 -19.21 9.95 -7.60
C THR A 55 -18.88 11.43 -7.82
N GLU A 56 -17.93 11.98 -7.05
CA GLU A 56 -17.53 13.39 -7.14
C GLU A 56 -16.08 13.48 -7.63
N PRO A 57 -15.74 14.39 -8.56
CA PRO A 57 -14.36 14.63 -8.95
C PRO A 57 -13.60 15.24 -7.76
N ARG A 58 -12.77 14.42 -7.10
CA ARG A 58 -11.89 14.84 -6.01
C ARG A 58 -10.44 14.85 -6.47
N PRO A 59 -9.63 15.84 -6.04
CA PRO A 59 -8.21 15.81 -6.30
C PRO A 59 -7.58 14.59 -5.63
N ARG A 60 -6.50 14.11 -6.23
CA ARG A 60 -5.65 13.08 -5.63
C ARG A 60 -5.16 13.58 -4.26
N PRO A 61 -5.23 12.76 -3.19
CA PRO A 61 -4.81 13.19 -1.87
C PRO A 61 -3.31 13.41 -1.79
N SER A 62 -2.89 14.16 -0.77
CA SER A 62 -1.48 14.49 -0.57
C SER A 62 -0.65 13.25 -0.24
N ARG A 63 0.68 13.34 -0.42
CA ARG A 63 1.61 12.25 -0.09
C ARG A 63 1.56 11.85 1.39
N ALA A 64 1.22 12.78 2.29
CA ALA A 64 1.08 12.49 3.71
C ALA A 64 -0.05 11.46 3.94
N VAL A 65 -1.16 11.58 3.20
CA VAL A 65 -2.28 10.62 3.24
C VAL A 65 -1.83 9.21 2.86
N TYR A 66 -1.10 9.07 1.75
CA TYR A 66 -0.55 7.77 1.35
C TYR A 66 0.36 7.21 2.44
N THR A 67 1.28 8.03 2.97
CA THR A 67 2.25 7.60 3.99
C THR A 67 1.55 7.06 5.24
N GLU A 68 0.52 7.76 5.72
CA GLU A 68 -0.26 7.31 6.87
C GLU A 68 -1.16 6.12 6.54
N ALA A 69 -1.70 6.01 5.32
CA ALA A 69 -2.46 4.84 4.88
C ALA A 69 -1.60 3.56 4.88
N PHE A 70 -0.36 3.65 4.41
CA PHE A 70 0.60 2.53 4.49
C PHE A 70 0.88 2.12 5.94
N ARG A 71 1.00 3.10 6.86
CA ARG A 71 1.19 2.82 8.29
C ARG A 71 -0.02 2.07 8.88
N LEU A 72 -1.23 2.53 8.59
CA LEU A 72 -2.45 1.88 9.05
C LEU A 72 -2.57 0.44 8.52
N ALA A 73 -2.33 0.24 7.22
CA ALA A 73 -2.35 -1.09 6.62
C ALA A 73 -1.27 -2.02 7.22
N GLN A 74 -0.08 -1.50 7.53
CA GLN A 74 0.96 -2.27 8.22
C GLN A 74 0.49 -2.76 9.61
N TRP A 75 -0.14 -1.88 10.40
CA TRP A 75 -0.68 -2.25 11.71
C TRP A 75 -1.80 -3.28 11.60
N GLU A 76 -2.74 -3.10 10.67
CA GLU A 76 -3.81 -4.07 10.42
C GLU A 76 -3.24 -5.45 10.05
N LEU A 77 -2.30 -5.51 9.11
CA LEU A 77 -1.66 -6.77 8.71
C LEU A 77 -0.87 -7.41 9.85
N ALA A 78 -0.20 -6.60 10.67
CA ALA A 78 0.55 -7.05 11.85
C ALA A 78 -0.34 -7.41 13.04
N ARG A 79 -1.64 -7.08 13.00
CA ARG A 79 -2.59 -7.15 14.12
C ARG A 79 -2.20 -6.28 15.32
N GLU A 80 -1.60 -5.13 15.06
CA GLU A 80 -1.28 -4.11 16.06
C GLU A 80 -2.52 -3.23 16.34
N THR A 81 -3.59 -3.86 16.84
CA THR A 81 -4.90 -3.21 17.06
C THR A 81 -4.82 -2.04 18.01
N ASP A 82 -4.01 -2.14 19.06
CA ASP A 82 -3.86 -1.07 20.05
C ASP A 82 -3.25 0.19 19.45
N ALA A 83 -2.24 0.04 18.57
CA ALA A 83 -1.60 1.15 17.88
C ALA A 83 -2.56 1.82 16.88
N TYR A 84 -3.31 1.00 16.14
CA TYR A 84 -4.34 1.48 15.22
C TYR A 84 -5.43 2.27 15.95
N ASP A 85 -5.97 1.70 17.03
CA ASP A 85 -7.06 2.29 17.81
C ASP A 85 -6.62 3.58 18.49
N ASP A 86 -5.44 3.60 19.11
CA ASP A 86 -4.87 4.81 19.70
C ASP A 86 -4.69 5.92 18.66
N TYR A 87 -4.17 5.57 17.48
CA TYR A 87 -3.97 6.52 16.39
C TYR A 87 -5.28 7.15 15.91
N MET A 88 -6.30 6.32 15.68
CA MET A 88 -7.60 6.76 15.17
C MET A 88 -8.40 7.52 16.23
N ARG A 89 -8.41 7.04 17.48
CA ARG A 89 -9.12 7.66 18.60
C ARG A 89 -8.60 9.05 18.90
N ASN A 90 -7.28 9.21 18.90
CA ASN A 90 -6.63 10.49 19.21
C ASN A 90 -6.43 11.39 17.98
N LYS A 91 -6.93 10.98 16.80
CA LYS A 91 -6.80 11.72 15.53
C LYS A 91 -5.35 12.12 15.22
N ARG A 92 -4.40 11.23 15.51
CA ARG A 92 -2.96 11.49 15.33
C ARG A 92 -2.56 11.83 13.90
N TYR A 93 -3.41 11.50 12.91
CA TYR A 93 -3.23 11.95 11.53
C TYR A 93 -3.16 13.48 11.37
N LEU A 94 -3.88 14.24 12.21
CA LEU A 94 -3.81 15.70 12.19
C LEU A 94 -2.42 16.20 12.61
N GLU A 95 -1.82 15.56 13.62
CA GLU A 95 -0.45 15.83 14.09
C GLU A 95 0.60 15.46 13.03
N ARG A 96 0.24 14.58 12.08
CA ARG A 96 1.09 14.13 10.96
C ARG A 96 0.92 15.00 9.70
N GLY A 97 0.17 16.10 9.79
CA GLY A 97 0.01 17.07 8.71
C GLY A 97 -1.13 16.75 7.73
N LEU A 98 -2.06 15.86 8.09
CA LEU A 98 -3.28 15.65 7.31
C LEU A 98 -4.33 16.69 7.69
N ALA A 99 -5.11 17.13 6.71
CA ALA A 99 -6.28 17.96 6.94
C ALA A 99 -7.45 17.11 7.47
N PRO A 100 -8.46 17.71 8.14
CA PRO A 100 -9.65 16.97 8.58
C PRO A 100 -10.37 16.22 7.44
N ASP A 101 -10.40 16.82 6.25
CA ASP A 101 -11.05 16.24 5.06
C ASP A 101 -10.27 15.07 4.44
N ASP A 102 -8.99 14.90 4.82
CA ASP A 102 -8.14 13.77 4.36
C ASP A 102 -8.51 12.45 5.06
N ARG A 103 -9.40 12.46 6.05
CA ARG A 103 -9.78 11.25 6.78
C ARG A 103 -10.43 10.20 5.87
N LEU A 104 -11.32 10.63 4.97
CA LEU A 104 -12.00 9.71 4.05
C LEU A 104 -11.02 9.02 3.09
N PRO A 105 -10.16 9.74 2.33
CA PRO A 105 -9.17 9.11 1.48
C PRO A 105 -8.12 8.30 2.27
N LEU A 106 -7.78 8.69 3.50
CA LEU A 106 -6.91 7.91 4.38
C LEU A 106 -7.48 6.51 4.66
N LEU A 107 -8.73 6.45 5.12
CA LEU A 107 -9.40 5.20 5.46
C LEU A 107 -9.65 4.32 4.22
N PHE A 108 -9.95 4.95 3.08
CA PHE A 108 -10.10 4.24 1.82
C PHE A 108 -8.80 3.58 1.40
N LEU A 109 -7.69 4.33 1.39
CA LEU A 109 -6.39 3.81 1.00
C LEU A 109 -5.89 2.72 1.94
N SER A 110 -6.04 2.88 3.26
CA SER A 110 -5.62 1.84 4.21
C SER A 110 -6.37 0.54 3.98
N ARG A 111 -7.70 0.63 3.83
CA ARG A 111 -8.55 -0.53 3.56
C ARG A 111 -8.20 -1.18 2.22
N TRP A 112 -8.07 -0.39 1.16
CA TRP A 112 -7.71 -0.89 -0.16
C TRP A 112 -6.39 -1.66 -0.12
N LEU A 113 -5.35 -1.08 0.50
CA LEU A 113 -4.05 -1.75 0.66
C LEU A 113 -4.16 -3.06 1.44
N THR A 114 -4.89 -3.07 2.56
CA THR A 114 -5.10 -4.29 3.35
C THR A 114 -5.83 -5.35 2.53
N GLU A 115 -6.90 -5.00 1.83
CA GLU A 115 -7.68 -5.93 1.00
C GLU A 115 -6.85 -6.51 -0.15
N GLN A 116 -6.01 -5.71 -0.81
CA GLN A 116 -5.10 -6.24 -1.85
C GLN A 116 -4.11 -7.27 -1.26
N MET A 117 -3.57 -7.00 -0.07
CA MET A 117 -2.67 -7.94 0.61
C MET A 117 -3.38 -9.22 1.04
N LEU A 118 -4.59 -9.12 1.60
CA LEU A 118 -5.37 -10.28 1.99
C LEU A 118 -5.78 -11.11 0.77
N GLY A 119 -6.24 -10.46 -0.30
CA GLY A 119 -6.56 -11.10 -1.58
C GLY A 119 -5.37 -11.84 -2.19
N LEU A 120 -4.15 -11.29 -2.12
CA LEU A 120 -2.93 -12.00 -2.50
C LEU A 120 -2.70 -13.25 -1.64
N GLY A 121 -2.88 -13.15 -0.32
CA GLY A 121 -2.75 -14.28 0.60
C GLY A 121 -3.74 -15.40 0.27
N GLU A 122 -4.98 -15.05 -0.05
CA GLU A 122 -6.05 -15.97 -0.44
C GLU A 122 -5.78 -16.62 -1.80
N ALA A 123 -5.47 -15.82 -2.83
CA ALA A 123 -5.19 -16.30 -4.19
C ALA A 123 -3.95 -17.21 -4.26
N THR A 124 -3.05 -17.11 -3.29
CA THR A 124 -1.86 -17.96 -3.18
C THR A 124 -2.04 -19.14 -2.22
N GLU A 125 -3.27 -19.39 -1.77
CA GLU A 125 -3.62 -20.48 -0.84
C GLU A 125 -2.73 -20.49 0.42
N GLY A 126 -2.39 -19.29 0.90
CA GLY A 126 -1.55 -19.10 2.07
C GLY A 126 -0.07 -19.41 1.87
N ARG A 127 0.43 -19.58 0.62
CA ARG A 127 1.88 -19.62 0.34
C ARG A 127 2.54 -18.28 0.69
N VAL A 128 1.85 -17.18 0.42
CA VAL A 128 2.25 -15.85 0.86
C VAL A 128 1.79 -15.61 2.30
N LYS A 129 2.69 -15.86 3.26
CA LYS A 129 2.47 -15.58 4.69
C LYS A 129 2.42 -14.07 4.99
N ARG A 130 1.82 -13.71 6.13
CA ARG A 130 1.70 -12.33 6.66
C ARG A 130 2.99 -11.50 6.57
N LYS A 131 4.15 -12.07 6.90
CA LYS A 131 5.43 -11.36 6.80
C LYS A 131 5.71 -10.90 5.37
N HIS A 132 5.43 -11.75 4.38
CA HIS A 132 5.62 -11.44 2.96
C HIS A 132 4.63 -10.38 2.47
N LEU A 133 3.41 -10.36 3.01
CA LEU A 133 2.43 -9.30 2.72
C LEU A 133 2.93 -7.93 3.19
N ARG A 134 3.50 -7.88 4.40
CA ARG A 134 4.14 -6.67 4.93
C ARG A 134 5.36 -6.27 4.10
N ASP A 135 6.21 -7.23 3.73
CA ASP A 135 7.36 -6.98 2.86
C ASP A 135 6.92 -6.42 1.49
N CYS A 136 5.84 -6.93 0.92
CA CYS A 136 5.25 -6.43 -0.32
C CYS A 136 4.76 -4.99 -0.17
N LEU A 137 4.09 -4.71 0.95
CA LEU A 137 3.56 -3.38 1.27
C LEU A 137 4.70 -2.36 1.44
N GLU A 138 5.82 -2.74 2.07
CA GLU A 138 7.02 -1.90 2.21
C GLU A 138 7.70 -1.61 0.87
N ARG A 139 7.79 -2.63 -0.02
CA ARG A 139 8.30 -2.45 -1.39
C ARG A 139 7.43 -1.48 -2.18
N LEU A 140 6.11 -1.62 -2.08
CA LEU A 140 5.15 -0.73 -2.73
C LEU A 140 5.29 0.71 -2.22
N GLN A 141 5.38 0.91 -0.91
CA GLN A 141 5.61 2.21 -0.30
C GLN A 141 6.91 2.85 -0.80
N SER A 142 7.99 2.07 -0.83
CA SER A 142 9.31 2.52 -1.31
C SER A 142 9.26 2.98 -2.77
N LYS A 143 8.53 2.27 -3.64
CA LYS A 143 8.33 2.66 -5.05
C LYS A 143 7.60 3.99 -5.19
N LEU A 144 6.55 4.21 -4.39
CA LEU A 144 5.83 5.50 -4.39
C LEU A 144 6.70 6.67 -3.94
N HIS A 145 7.62 6.44 -3.02
CA HIS A 145 8.58 7.47 -2.60
C HIS A 145 9.72 7.68 -3.62
N ALA A 146 10.13 6.64 -4.35
CA ALA A 146 11.24 6.69 -5.31
C ALA A 146 10.93 7.47 -6.61
N VAL A 147 9.66 7.50 -7.05
CA VAL A 147 9.25 8.23 -8.27
C VAL A 147 9.42 9.77 -8.15
N GLN A 148 9.83 10.29 -6.98
CA GLN A 148 9.94 11.72 -6.70
C GLN A 148 11.37 12.29 -6.59
N VAL A 149 12.36 11.70 -7.25
CA VAL A 149 13.60 12.46 -7.57
C VAL A 149 13.53 12.94 -9.02
N PRO A 150 12.96 14.12 -9.31
CA PRO A 150 13.49 14.92 -10.39
C PRO A 150 14.84 15.45 -9.91
N SER A 151 15.93 14.98 -10.54
CA SER A 151 17.20 15.69 -10.50
C SER A 151 16.97 17.15 -10.93
N ALA A 152 17.70 18.03 -10.26
CA ALA A 152 17.74 19.49 -10.46
C ALA A 152 17.83 19.93 -11.93
#